data_AF-A0A975BEM6-F1
#
_entry.id   AF-A0A975BEM6-F1
#
_cell.length_a   1.000
_cell.length_b   1.000
_cell.length_c   1.000
_cell.angle_alpha   90.00
_cell.angle_beta   90.00
_cell.angle_gamma   90.00
#
_symmetry.space_group_name_H-M   'P 1'
#
loop_
_entity.id
_entity.type
_entity.pdbx_description
1 polymer ?
#
loop_
_entity_poly.entity_id
_entity_poly.type
_entity_poly.pdbx_seq_one_letter_code
_entity_poly.pdbx_strand_id
1 'polypeptide(L)'
;MNNTMQTGNIKNILENIIPISEAPDKISIAEKTLRNWRSQGIYPQLFIKLGGKVFVDLSELAKIVTLQKEEAFEKAKRLGLDY
;
A
#
# COMPACT_ATOMS: atom_id res chain seq x y z
N MET A 1 32.37 -5.88 -3.51
CA MET A 1 31.82 -4.55 -3.84
C MET A 1 30.32 -4.70 -4.11
N ASN A 2 29.44 -4.56 -3.11
CA ASN A 2 27.99 -4.79 -3.26
C ASN A 2 27.12 -3.79 -2.43
N ASN A 3 27.60 -2.56 -2.17
CA ASN A 3 26.85 -1.60 -1.34
C ASN A 3 26.01 -0.59 -2.13
N THR A 4 26.31 -0.35 -3.42
CA THR A 4 25.66 0.74 -4.17
C THR A 4 24.25 0.42 -4.66
N MET A 5 23.94 -0.86 -4.93
CA MET A 5 22.60 -1.28 -5.39
C MET A 5 21.57 -1.33 -4.25
N GLN A 6 21.99 -1.63 -3.01
CA GLN A 6 21.07 -1.69 -1.86
C GLN A 6 20.61 -0.30 -1.42
N THR A 7 21.47 0.72 -1.54
CA THR A 7 21.14 2.09 -1.12
C THR A 7 20.07 2.76 -1.98
N GLY A 8 19.97 2.40 -3.27
CA GLY A 8 18.96 2.97 -4.18
C GLY A 8 17.54 2.51 -3.84
N ASN A 9 17.39 1.24 -3.47
CA ASN A 9 16.09 0.65 -3.12
C ASN A 9 15.57 1.19 -1.78
N ILE A 10 16.46 1.31 -0.78
CA ILE A 10 16.10 1.86 0.54
C ILE A 10 15.67 3.33 0.43
N LYS A 11 16.37 4.15 -0.38
CA LYS A 11 15.96 5.55 -0.59
C LYS A 11 14.56 5.65 -1.19
N ASN A 12 14.27 4.85 -2.20
CA ASN A 12 12.97 4.88 -2.89
C ASN A 12 11.82 4.45 -1.96
N ILE A 13 12.05 3.47 -1.08
CA ILE A 13 11.09 3.07 -0.04
C ILE A 13 10.86 4.22 0.94
N LEU A 14 11.92 4.87 1.42
CA LEU A 14 11.81 5.95 2.40
C LEU A 14 11.11 7.20 1.83
N GLU A 15 11.16 7.42 0.51
CA GLU A 15 10.50 8.54 -0.17
C GLU A 15 8.98 8.36 -0.27
N ASN A 16 8.48 7.12 -0.28
CA ASN A 16 7.07 6.81 -0.54
C ASN A 16 6.30 6.34 0.71
N ILE A 17 6.93 6.35 1.88
CA ILE A 17 6.29 5.95 3.13
C ILE A 17 5.85 7.17 3.93
N ILE A 18 4.64 7.10 4.48
CA ILE A 18 4.08 8.14 5.33
C ILE A 18 3.58 7.55 6.64
N PRO A 19 3.63 8.27 7.77
CA PRO A 19 3.01 7.81 9.01
C PRO A 19 1.55 7.46 8.80
N ILE A 20 1.08 6.36 9.42
CA ILE A 20 -0.32 5.92 9.28
C ILE A 20 -1.35 6.99 9.68
N SER A 21 -0.97 7.89 10.60
CA SER A 21 -1.78 9.03 11.04
C SER A 21 -1.90 10.14 10.00
N GLU A 22 -0.93 10.27 9.09
CA GLU A 22 -0.90 11.26 8.02
C GLU A 22 -1.47 10.69 6.70
N ALA A 23 -1.70 9.38 6.65
CA ALA A 23 -2.26 8.72 5.48
C ALA A 23 -3.61 9.32 5.03
N PRO A 24 -4.57 9.63 5.90
CA PRO A 24 -5.85 10.20 5.48
C PRO A 24 -5.74 11.53 4.69
N ASP A 25 -4.65 12.29 4.88
CA ASP A 25 -4.42 13.55 4.17
C ASP A 25 -3.94 13.34 2.73
N LYS A 26 -3.43 12.15 2.41
CA LYS A 26 -2.88 11.79 1.10
C LYS A 26 -3.77 10.83 0.32
N ILE A 27 -4.56 10.02 1.03
CA ILE A 27 -5.39 8.98 0.45
C ILE A 27 -6.78 8.98 1.09
N SER A 28 -7.80 8.67 0.31
CA SER A 28 -9.19 8.58 0.78
C SER A 28 -9.47 7.30 1.58
N ILE A 29 -8.58 6.94 2.52
CA ILE A 29 -8.73 5.81 3.42
C ILE A 29 -8.54 6.32 4.86
N ALA A 30 -9.54 6.08 5.70
CA ALA A 30 -9.48 6.47 7.10
C ALA A 30 -8.35 5.73 7.85
N GLU A 31 -7.69 6.41 8.78
CA GLU A 31 -6.63 5.84 9.61
C GLU A 31 -7.10 4.59 10.35
N LYS A 32 -8.32 4.61 10.89
CA LYS A 32 -8.93 3.46 11.58
C LYS A 32 -9.01 2.23 10.68
N THR A 33 -9.36 2.41 9.40
CA THR A 33 -9.42 1.32 8.42
C THR A 33 -8.03 0.73 8.20
N LEU A 34 -7.01 1.57 8.02
CA LEU A 34 -5.62 1.13 7.85
C LEU A 34 -5.11 0.36 9.09
N ARG A 35 -5.44 0.83 10.30
CA ARG A 35 -5.09 0.13 11.54
C ARG A 35 -5.78 -1.22 11.65
N ASN A 36 -7.06 -1.30 11.26
CA ASN A 36 -7.81 -2.55 11.24
C ASN A 36 -7.19 -3.55 10.25
N TRP A 37 -6.92 -3.12 9.01
CA TRP A 37 -6.25 -3.96 8.01
C TRP A 37 -4.93 -4.52 8.53
N ARG A 38 -4.09 -3.65 9.12
CA ARG A 38 -2.84 -4.07 9.73
C ARG A 38 -3.04 -5.12 10.83
N SER A 39 -3.99 -4.91 11.75
CA SER A 39 -4.26 -5.87 12.83
C SER A 39 -4.80 -7.21 12.33
N GLN A 40 -5.48 -7.21 11.19
CA GLN A 40 -6.04 -8.41 10.55
C GLN A 40 -5.04 -9.09 9.60
N GLY A 41 -3.85 -8.51 9.40
CA GLY A 41 -2.86 -9.02 8.44
C GLY A 41 -3.29 -8.86 6.98
N ILE A 42 -4.20 -7.93 6.69
CA ILE A 42 -4.63 -7.61 5.33
C ILE A 42 -3.58 -6.70 4.69
N TYR A 43 -3.08 -7.07 3.52
CA TYR A 43 -2.00 -6.37 2.80
C TYR A 43 -0.76 -6.08 3.68
N PRO A 44 -0.10 -7.11 4.26
CA PRO A 44 1.01 -6.89 5.19
C PRO A 44 2.16 -6.10 4.57
N GLN A 45 2.38 -6.21 3.26
CA GLN A 45 3.40 -5.46 2.52
C GLN A 45 3.17 -3.94 2.49
N LEU A 46 1.93 -3.48 2.74
CA LEU A 46 1.59 -2.06 2.79
C LEU A 46 2.16 -1.36 4.03
N PHE A 47 2.45 -2.12 5.09
CA PHE A 47 2.78 -1.56 6.40
C PHE A 47 4.23 -1.78 6.78
N ILE A 48 4.95 -0.69 7.03
CA ILE A 48 6.35 -0.73 7.46
C ILE A 48 6.45 -0.25 8.91
N LYS A 49 7.16 -1.00 9.77
CA LYS A 49 7.40 -0.62 11.16
C LYS A 49 8.84 -0.13 11.33
N LEU A 50 9.01 1.15 11.69
CA LEU A 50 10.30 1.77 11.93
C LEU A 50 10.27 2.55 13.25
N GLY A 51 11.21 2.26 14.15
CA GLY A 51 11.35 3.01 15.41
C GLY A 51 10.08 3.06 16.27
N GLY A 52 9.30 1.97 16.32
CA GLY A 52 8.04 1.90 17.08
C GLY A 52 6.84 2.59 16.41
N LYS A 53 7.04 3.28 15.30
CA LYS A 53 5.99 3.90 14.48
C LYS A 53 5.62 3.00 13.30
N VAL A 54 4.41 3.19 12.78
CA VAL A 54 3.86 2.45 11.64
C VAL A 54 3.66 3.42 10.49
N PHE A 55 4.15 3.01 9.33
CA PHE A 55 4.09 3.75 8.09
C PHE A 55 3.31 2.97 7.05
N VAL A 56 2.74 3.69 6.09
CA VAL A 56 2.02 3.18 4.93
C VAL A 56 2.88 3.47 3.71
N ASP A 57 3.15 2.46 2.90
CA ASP A 57 3.85 2.59 1.62
C ASP A 57 2.84 2.96 0.52
N LEU A 58 2.91 4.19 0.03
CA LEU A 58 2.01 4.68 -1.01
C LEU A 58 2.20 3.99 -2.36
N SER A 59 3.42 3.51 -2.64
CA SER A 59 3.71 2.80 -3.88
C SER A 59 3.06 1.41 -3.88
N GLU A 60 3.09 0.71 -2.75
CA GLU A 60 2.39 -0.57 -2.58
C GLU A 60 0.87 -0.39 -2.59
N LEU A 61 0.36 0.69 -1.98
CA LEU A 61 -1.07 0.98 -2.04
C LEU A 61 -1.56 1.16 -3.48
N ALA A 62 -0.81 1.91 -4.30
CA ALA A 62 -1.16 2.11 -5.70
C ALA A 62 -1.22 0.76 -6.46
N LYS A 63 -0.27 -0.14 -6.23
CA LYS A 63 -0.27 -1.49 -6.81
C LYS A 63 -1.51 -2.29 -6.39
N ILE A 64 -1.84 -2.29 -5.10
CA ILE A 64 -3.03 -2.99 -4.57
C ILE A 64 -4.31 -2.47 -5.22
N VAL A 65 -4.46 -1.15 -5.35
CA VAL A 65 -5.64 -0.54 -5.97
C VAL A 65 -5.75 -0.93 -7.44
N THR A 66 -4.64 -0.93 -8.19
CA THR A 66 -4.63 -1.36 -9.60
C THR A 66 -5.05 -2.82 -9.73
N LEU A 67 -4.47 -3.72 -8.94
CA LEU A 67 -4.83 -5.14 -8.94
C LEU A 67 -6.31 -5.36 -8.62
N GLN A 68 -6.86 -4.67 -7.61
CA GLN A 68 -8.28 -4.77 -7.28
C GLN A 68 -9.19 -4.29 -8.42
N LYS A 69 -8.80 -3.23 -9.14
CA LYS A 69 -9.56 -2.73 -10.29
C LYS A 69 -9.55 -3.75 -11.44
N GLU A 70 -8.40 -4.35 -11.72
CA GLU A 70 -8.26 -5.39 -12.73
C GLU A 70 -9.08 -6.63 -12.38
N GLU A 71 -9.02 -7.09 -11.13
CA GLU A 71 -9.85 -8.21 -10.64
C GLU A 71 -11.34 -7.91 -10.73
N ALA A 72 -11.75 -6.69 -10.39
CA ALA A 72 -13.15 -6.26 -10.49
C ALA A 72 -13.61 -6.21 -11.95
N PHE A 73 -12.78 -5.71 -12.86
CA PHE A 73 -13.05 -5.66 -14.29
C PHE A 73 -13.21 -7.06 -14.88
N GLU A 74 -12.25 -7.97 -14.61
CA GLU A 74 -12.31 -9.36 -15.07
C GLU A 74 -13.53 -10.10 -14.52
N LYS A 75 -13.90 -9.83 -13.26
CA LYS A 75 -15.11 -10.40 -12.66
C LYS A 75 -16.38 -9.88 -13.33
N ALA A 76 -16.47 -8.58 -13.63
CA ALA A 76 -17.63 -7.99 -14.31
C ALA A 76 -17.82 -8.59 -15.71
N LYS A 77 -16.73 -8.69 -16.48
CA LYS A 77 -16.69 -9.33 -17.80
C LYS A 77 -17.17 -10.78 -17.76
N ARG A 78 -16.69 -11.58 -16.79
CA ARG A 78 -17.14 -12.97 -16.60
C ARG A 78 -18.63 -13.09 -16.27
N LEU A 79 -19.19 -12.09 -15.60
CA LEU A 79 -20.60 -12.05 -15.23
C LEU A 79 -21.50 -11.51 -16.34
N GLY A 80 -20.95 -11.09 -17.49
CA GLY A 80 -21.71 -10.50 -18.59
C GLY A 80 -22.31 -9.13 -18.24
N LEU A 81 -21.78 -8.47 -17.22
CA LEU A 81 -22.14 -7.12 -16.81
C LEU A 81 -21.22 -6.13 -17.55
N ASP A 82 -21.33 -6.11 -18.88
CA ASP A 82 -20.62 -5.09 -19.68
C ASP A 82 -21.32 -3.73 -19.50
N TYR A 83 -20.53 -2.70 -19.18
CA TYR A 83 -20.91 -1.27 -19.26
C TYR A 83 -20.27 -0.66 -20.51
#